data_AF-A0A2A5HN41-F1
#
_entry.id   AF-A0A2A5HN41-F1
#
_cell.length_a   1.000
_cell.length_b   1.000
_cell.length_c   1.000
_cell.angle_alpha   90.00
_cell.angle_beta   90.00
_cell.angle_gamma   90.00
#
_symmetry.space_group_name_H-M   'P 1'
#
loop_
_entity.id
_entity.type
_entity.pdbx_description
1 polymer ?
#
loop_
_entity_poly.entity_id
_entity_poly.type
_entity_poly.pdbx_seq_one_letter_code
_entity_poly.pdbx_strand_id
1 'polypeptide(L)'
;MYVFCVDDVDGHREKIQEVIESACAKKGITDCTIIGCCDGVDFLKKVEGKTPQFVTMDLNMPNMDGLSALVRYKRLKPSVPVIIASSENESVVGRLNKPGKTFTIVDPEKQKELLAKVIDRVSKGIVEPKKMNSVLEAVANLRMDPIAVARSCGAKGILVKPYDRDKTAEILARFL
;
A
#
# COMPACT_ATOMS: atom_id res chain seq x y z
N MET A 1 20.19 -1.49 8.43
CA MET A 1 19.00 -0.70 8.03
C MET A 1 17.78 -1.61 7.93
N TYR A 2 16.56 -1.07 7.93
CA TYR A 2 15.33 -1.88 7.78
C TYR A 2 14.59 -1.58 6.48
N VAL A 3 14.12 -2.62 5.79
CA VAL A 3 13.15 -2.52 4.68
C VAL A 3 11.96 -3.44 5.00
N PHE A 4 10.75 -3.02 4.63
CA PHE A 4 9.54 -3.81 4.87
C PHE A 4 8.88 -4.19 3.54
N CYS A 5 8.54 -5.47 3.38
CA CYS A 5 7.80 -5.99 2.24
C CYS A 5 6.44 -6.51 2.71
N VAL A 6 5.37 -5.80 2.40
CA VAL A 6 4.00 -6.12 2.81
C VAL A 6 3.22 -6.62 1.60
N ASP A 7 2.98 -7.93 1.53
CA ASP A 7 2.24 -8.62 0.47
C ASP A 7 1.72 -9.95 1.08
N ASP A 8 0.44 -10.26 0.86
CA ASP A 8 -0.22 -11.44 1.42
C ASP A 8 0.15 -12.73 0.67
N VAL A 9 0.68 -12.60 -0.55
CA VAL A 9 1.17 -13.71 -1.36
C VAL A 9 2.68 -13.85 -1.17
N ASP A 10 3.09 -14.98 -0.56
CA ASP A 10 4.50 -15.26 -0.25
C ASP A 10 5.42 -15.11 -1.47
N GLY A 11 5.06 -15.71 -2.62
CA GLY A 11 5.83 -15.63 -3.86
C GLY A 11 5.88 -14.25 -4.54
N HIS A 12 5.06 -13.28 -4.12
CA HIS A 12 5.27 -11.87 -4.48
C HIS A 12 6.27 -11.20 -3.55
N ARG A 13 6.16 -11.49 -2.26
CA ARG A 13 7.03 -10.96 -1.21
C ARG A 13 8.48 -11.40 -1.41
N GLU A 14 8.70 -12.68 -1.67
CA GLU A 14 9.99 -13.29 -2.00
C GLU A 14 10.67 -12.60 -3.19
N LYS A 15 9.94 -12.40 -4.31
CA LYS A 15 10.47 -11.71 -5.50
C LYS A 15 10.93 -10.28 -5.21
N ILE A 16 10.20 -9.53 -4.39
CA ILE A 16 10.63 -8.19 -3.97
C ILE A 16 11.87 -8.29 -3.07
N GLN A 17 11.91 -9.25 -2.14
CA GLN A 17 13.05 -9.48 -1.24
C GLN A 17 14.33 -9.80 -2.05
N GLU A 18 14.28 -10.75 -2.99
CA GLU A 18 15.41 -11.08 -3.89
C GLU A 18 15.93 -9.87 -4.68
N VAL A 19 15.04 -8.99 -5.15
CA VAL A 19 15.43 -7.77 -5.86
C VAL A 19 16.13 -6.78 -4.92
N ILE A 20 15.63 -6.61 -3.70
CA ILE A 20 16.25 -5.73 -2.68
C ILE A 20 17.62 -6.27 -2.27
N GLU A 21 17.74 -7.58 -2.00
CA GLU A 21 19.01 -8.23 -1.66
C GLU A 21 20.04 -8.06 -2.77
N SER A 22 19.65 -8.32 -4.03
CA SER A 22 20.52 -8.12 -5.19
C SER A 22 20.95 -6.65 -5.34
N ALA A 23 20.05 -5.70 -5.10
CA ALA A 23 20.36 -4.27 -5.15
C ALA A 23 21.27 -3.82 -4.00
N CYS A 24 21.08 -4.36 -2.79
CA CYS A 24 21.95 -4.11 -1.64
C CYS A 24 23.37 -4.62 -1.91
N ALA A 25 23.50 -5.87 -2.39
CA ALA A 25 24.79 -6.46 -2.76
C ALA A 25 25.51 -5.65 -3.84
N LYS A 26 24.81 -5.23 -4.91
CA LYS A 26 25.36 -4.36 -5.97
C LYS A 26 25.83 -2.99 -5.46
N LYS A 27 25.23 -2.47 -4.37
CA LYS A 27 25.63 -1.21 -3.72
C LYS A 27 26.62 -1.39 -2.56
N GLY A 28 27.01 -2.62 -2.22
CA GLY A 28 27.88 -2.90 -1.07
C GLY A 28 27.19 -2.70 0.30
N ILE A 29 25.85 -2.68 0.36
CA ILE A 29 25.10 -2.52 1.60
C ILE A 29 25.00 -3.87 2.31
N THR A 30 25.72 -4.01 3.42
CA THR A 30 25.81 -5.26 4.20
C THR A 30 24.86 -5.31 5.40
N ASP A 31 24.56 -4.18 6.03
CA ASP A 31 23.54 -4.08 7.09
C ASP A 31 22.16 -3.79 6.46
N CYS A 32 21.51 -4.82 5.93
CA CYS A 32 20.12 -4.76 5.46
C CYS A 32 19.28 -5.86 6.11
N THR A 33 18.28 -5.49 6.91
CA THR A 33 17.27 -6.40 7.44
C THR A 33 15.95 -6.17 6.70
N ILE A 34 15.53 -7.15 5.91
CA ILE A 34 14.25 -7.10 5.17
C ILE A 34 13.19 -7.87 5.96
N ILE A 35 12.06 -7.24 6.24
CA ILE A 35 11.00 -7.77 7.10
C ILE A 35 9.74 -8.01 6.26
N GLY A 36 9.39 -9.28 6.08
CA GLY A 36 8.15 -9.69 5.43
C GLY A 36 6.93 -9.54 6.34
N CYS A 37 5.84 -8.99 5.80
CA CYS A 37 4.54 -8.88 6.46
C CYS A 37 3.43 -9.39 5.54
N CYS A 38 2.43 -10.07 6.10
CA CYS A 38 1.32 -10.66 5.32
C CYS A 38 0.11 -9.74 5.15
N ASP A 39 -0.05 -8.71 5.99
CA ASP A 39 -1.08 -7.69 5.83
C ASP A 39 -0.72 -6.37 6.53
N GLY A 40 -1.61 -5.38 6.44
CA GLY A 40 -1.44 -4.08 7.09
C GLY A 40 -1.47 -4.11 8.63
N VAL A 41 -2.07 -5.12 9.26
CA VAL A 41 -2.08 -5.29 10.72
C VAL A 41 -0.72 -5.80 11.20
N ASP A 42 -0.23 -6.86 10.56
CA ASP A 42 1.08 -7.45 10.82
C ASP A 42 2.21 -6.45 10.55
N PHE A 43 2.11 -5.67 9.46
CA PHE A 43 3.01 -4.56 9.18
C PHE A 43 3.04 -3.52 10.31
N LEU A 44 1.89 -2.98 10.71
CA LEU A 44 1.82 -1.95 11.75
C LEU A 44 2.35 -2.45 13.12
N LYS A 45 2.22 -3.75 13.40
CA LYS A 45 2.80 -4.39 14.59
C LYS A 45 4.32 -4.56 14.45
N LYS A 46 4.81 -5.11 13.34
CA LYS A 46 6.25 -5.39 13.13
C LYS A 46 7.09 -4.12 12.97
N VAL A 47 6.52 -3.04 12.42
CA VAL A 47 7.20 -1.74 12.24
C VAL A 47 7.29 -0.92 13.53
N GLU A 48 6.61 -1.33 14.60
CA GLU A 48 6.69 -0.66 15.90
C GLU A 48 8.15 -0.61 16.41
N GLY A 49 8.51 0.55 16.97
CA GLY A 49 9.88 0.88 17.40
C GLY A 49 10.90 1.09 16.26
N LYS A 50 10.52 0.88 14.98
CA LYS A 50 11.44 0.93 13.84
C LYS A 50 11.14 2.12 12.93
N THR A 51 12.16 2.56 12.20
CA THR A 51 12.01 3.53 11.09
C THR A 51 12.65 2.89 9.86
N PRO A 52 11.86 2.27 8.97
CA PRO A 52 12.33 1.70 7.71
C PRO A 52 12.91 2.77 6.80
N GLN A 53 13.87 2.34 5.98
CA GLN A 53 14.39 3.11 4.84
C GLN A 53 13.29 3.29 3.78
N PHE A 54 12.51 2.24 3.52
CA PHE A 54 11.25 2.29 2.78
C PHE A 54 10.37 1.07 3.09
N VAL A 55 9.14 1.10 2.57
CA VAL A 55 8.15 0.02 2.64
C VAL A 55 7.62 -0.26 1.23
N THR A 56 7.58 -1.51 0.79
CA THR A 56 6.71 -1.92 -0.32
C THR A 56 5.39 -2.43 0.25
N MET A 57 4.27 -2.02 -0.36
CA MET A 57 2.93 -2.21 0.18
C MET A 57 1.97 -2.64 -0.91
N ASP A 58 1.56 -3.91 -0.91
CA ASP A 58 0.44 -4.36 -1.72
C ASP A 58 -0.86 -3.67 -1.30
N LEU A 59 -1.79 -3.50 -2.25
CA LEU A 59 -3.09 -2.91 -1.98
C LEU A 59 -4.11 -3.91 -1.41
N ASN A 60 -4.19 -5.14 -1.93
CA ASN A 60 -5.32 -6.06 -1.75
C ASN A 60 -5.06 -7.18 -0.73
N MET A 61 -4.83 -6.80 0.53
CA MET A 61 -4.53 -7.75 1.60
C MET A 61 -5.75 -8.06 2.48
N PRO A 62 -5.81 -9.25 3.13
CA PRO A 62 -6.81 -9.54 4.15
C PRO A 62 -6.62 -8.66 5.39
N ASN A 63 -7.63 -8.59 6.26
CA ASN A 63 -7.66 -7.85 7.54
C ASN A 63 -7.50 -6.32 7.46
N MET A 64 -6.45 -5.81 6.82
CA MET A 64 -6.21 -4.41 6.53
C MET A 64 -5.52 -4.22 5.17
N ASP A 65 -6.21 -3.54 4.27
CA ASP A 65 -5.71 -3.19 2.93
C ASP A 65 -4.55 -2.19 2.94
N GLY A 66 -3.81 -2.13 1.85
CA GLY A 66 -2.62 -1.29 1.69
C GLY A 66 -2.88 0.22 1.77
N LEU A 67 -4.05 0.72 1.37
CA LEU A 67 -4.38 2.14 1.53
C LEU A 67 -4.67 2.48 2.99
N SER A 68 -5.40 1.61 3.70
CA SER A 68 -5.63 1.73 5.14
C SER A 68 -4.31 1.67 5.92
N ALA A 69 -3.41 0.75 5.56
CA ALA A 69 -2.07 0.66 6.13
C ALA A 69 -1.23 1.91 5.82
N LEU A 70 -1.24 2.39 4.57
CA LEU A 70 -0.56 3.61 4.13
C LEU A 70 -1.00 4.83 4.95
N VAL A 71 -2.30 5.13 5.05
CA VAL A 71 -2.78 6.33 5.77
C VAL A 71 -2.55 6.20 7.28
N ARG A 72 -2.61 4.98 7.84
CA ARG A 72 -2.25 4.75 9.24
C ARG A 72 -0.78 5.03 9.48
N TYR A 73 0.09 4.50 8.64
CA TYR A 73 1.53 4.59 8.80
C TYR A 73 2.08 5.98 8.48
N LYS A 74 1.57 6.65 7.45
CA LYS A 74 1.97 8.03 7.07
C LYS A 74 1.67 9.05 8.15
N ARG A 75 0.64 8.85 8.97
CA ARG A 75 0.39 9.66 10.18
C ARG A 75 1.48 9.50 11.25
N LEU A 76 2.07 8.31 11.37
CA LEU A 76 3.11 7.99 12.36
C LEU A 76 4.52 8.34 11.88
N LYS A 77 4.78 8.15 10.57
CA LYS A 77 6.09 8.29 9.93
C LYS A 77 5.93 8.94 8.54
N PRO A 78 5.56 10.24 8.45
CA PRO A 78 5.22 10.90 7.19
C PRO A 78 6.37 10.89 6.16
N SER A 79 7.60 11.02 6.64
CA SER A 79 8.83 11.04 5.83
C SER A 79 9.19 9.70 5.19
N VAL A 80 8.82 8.56 5.78
CA VAL A 80 9.24 7.24 5.29
C VAL A 80 8.61 6.96 3.91
N PRO A 81 9.40 6.64 2.87
CA PRO A 81 8.87 6.25 1.57
C PRO A 81 8.01 4.98 1.66
N VAL A 82 6.84 5.02 1.02
CA VAL A 82 6.00 3.85 0.79
C VAL A 82 5.79 3.72 -0.72
N ILE A 83 6.12 2.56 -1.27
CA ILE A 83 6.02 2.22 -2.68
C ILE A 83 4.87 1.21 -2.79
N ILE A 84 3.87 1.52 -3.61
CA ILE A 84 2.68 0.68 -3.75
C ILE A 84 2.97 -0.45 -4.73
N ALA A 85 2.77 -1.70 -4.33
CA ALA A 85 2.63 -2.80 -5.27
C ALA A 85 1.17 -2.86 -5.75
N SER A 86 0.97 -2.92 -7.06
CA SER A 86 -0.36 -2.98 -7.69
C SER A 86 -0.30 -3.90 -8.89
N SER A 87 -1.37 -4.66 -9.13
CA SER A 87 -1.60 -5.30 -10.42
C SER A 87 -2.21 -4.34 -11.43
N GLU A 88 -2.04 -4.62 -12.73
CA GLU A 88 -2.71 -3.86 -13.80
C GLU A 88 -4.25 -3.97 -13.71
N ASN A 89 -4.74 -5.10 -13.18
CA ASN A 89 -6.16 -5.39 -12.95
C ASN A 89 -6.76 -4.67 -11.72
N GLU A 90 -5.96 -3.98 -10.91
CA GLU A 90 -6.46 -3.17 -9.77
C GLU A 90 -6.92 -1.77 -10.16
N SER A 91 -6.94 -1.47 -11.46
CA SER A 91 -7.76 -0.39 -12.00
C SER A 91 -9.21 -0.50 -11.46
N VAL A 92 -9.86 0.66 -11.33
CA VAL A 92 -11.22 0.79 -10.77
C VAL A 92 -12.19 -0.24 -11.38
N VAL A 93 -12.06 -0.49 -12.69
CA VAL A 93 -12.88 -1.41 -13.48
C VAL A 93 -12.86 -2.84 -12.92
N GLY A 94 -11.70 -3.38 -12.53
CA GLY A 94 -11.59 -4.74 -12.00
C GLY A 94 -12.34 -4.92 -10.66
N ARG A 95 -12.33 -3.88 -9.81
CA ARG A 95 -13.03 -3.89 -8.51
C ARG A 95 -14.54 -3.61 -8.61
N LEU A 96 -15.00 -3.00 -9.71
CA LEU A 96 -16.42 -2.71 -9.95
C LEU A 96 -17.23 -3.90 -10.46
N ASN A 97 -16.58 -4.91 -11.06
CA ASN A 97 -17.24 -6.07 -11.67
C ASN A 97 -17.80 -7.11 -10.68
N LYS A 98 -18.01 -6.77 -9.39
CA LYS A 98 -18.75 -7.62 -8.45
C LYS A 98 -20.25 -7.52 -8.75
N PRO A 99 -20.92 -8.58 -9.21
CA PRO A 99 -22.34 -8.53 -9.56
C PRO A 99 -23.21 -8.20 -8.35
N GLY A 100 -24.26 -7.41 -8.55
CA GLY A 100 -25.26 -7.09 -7.51
C GLY A 100 -25.05 -5.79 -6.73
N LYS A 101 -23.98 -5.02 -6.95
CA LYS A 101 -23.85 -3.66 -6.38
C LYS A 101 -24.49 -2.60 -7.29
N THR A 102 -25.58 -2.00 -6.84
CA THR A 102 -26.09 -0.74 -7.41
C THR A 102 -25.19 0.41 -6.98
N PHE A 103 -24.56 1.08 -7.94
CA PHE A 103 -23.70 2.23 -7.67
C PHE A 103 -24.47 3.54 -7.83
N THR A 104 -24.43 4.40 -6.81
CA THR A 104 -24.93 5.77 -6.92
C THR A 104 -23.91 6.62 -7.66
N ILE A 105 -24.34 7.41 -8.64
CA ILE A 105 -23.50 8.47 -9.22
C ILE A 105 -23.41 9.58 -8.17
N VAL A 106 -22.24 9.70 -7.55
CA VAL A 106 -21.93 10.76 -6.58
C VAL A 106 -21.11 11.84 -7.28
N ASP A 107 -21.44 13.10 -7.08
CA ASP A 107 -20.66 14.25 -7.57
C ASP A 107 -19.18 14.20 -7.13
N PRO A 108 -18.19 14.57 -7.98
CA PRO A 108 -16.77 14.45 -7.65
C PRO A 108 -16.31 15.16 -6.36
N GLU A 109 -16.87 16.31 -6.00
CA GLU A 109 -16.49 16.97 -4.74
C GLU A 109 -17.02 16.21 -3.54
N LYS A 110 -18.25 15.69 -3.64
CA LYS A 110 -18.84 14.82 -2.61
C LYS A 110 -18.12 13.47 -2.50
N GLN A 111 -17.56 12.94 -3.59
CA GLN A 111 -16.67 11.76 -3.54
C GLN A 111 -15.42 12.03 -2.70
N LYS A 112 -14.72 13.15 -2.97
CA LYS A 112 -13.54 13.58 -2.21
C LYS A 112 -13.85 13.77 -0.73
N GLU A 113 -14.97 14.44 -0.40
CA GLU A 113 -15.40 14.69 0.98
C GLU A 113 -15.67 13.37 1.73
N LEU A 114 -16.37 12.42 1.10
CA LEU A 114 -16.66 11.11 1.68
C LEU A 114 -15.38 10.29 1.89
N LEU A 115 -14.47 10.29 0.91
CA LEU A 115 -13.17 9.62 1.03
C LEU A 115 -12.32 10.24 2.15
N ALA A 116 -12.28 11.57 2.26
CA ALA A 116 -11.53 12.28 3.30
C ALA A 116 -12.01 11.88 4.72
N LYS A 117 -13.33 11.74 4.92
CA LYS A 117 -13.92 11.25 6.19
C LYS A 117 -13.54 9.80 6.51
N VAL A 118 -13.37 8.95 5.51
CA VAL A 118 -12.86 7.59 5.72
C VAL A 118 -11.36 7.61 6.04
N ILE A 119 -10.55 8.35 5.27
CA ILE A 119 -9.11 8.46 5.47
C ILE A 119 -8.79 9.02 6.86
N ASP A 120 -9.40 10.12 7.28
CA ASP A 120 -9.17 10.75 8.59
C ASP A 120 -9.37 9.76 9.74
N ARG A 121 -10.45 8.96 9.65
CA ARG A 121 -10.90 7.98 10.66
C ARG A 121 -10.15 6.65 10.62
N VAL A 122 -9.64 6.23 9.46
CA VAL A 122 -8.79 5.03 9.34
C VAL A 122 -7.35 5.35 9.76
N SER A 123 -6.87 6.55 9.43
CA SER A 123 -5.88 7.26 10.27
C SER A 123 -6.47 7.51 11.67
N LYS A 124 -5.69 8.03 12.63
CA LYS A 124 -6.00 8.02 14.09
C LYS A 124 -6.05 6.59 14.66
N GLY A 125 -6.82 5.68 14.05
CA GLY A 125 -6.97 4.27 14.41
C GLY A 125 -8.43 3.82 14.61
N ILE A 126 -9.40 4.67 14.27
CA ILE A 126 -10.80 4.54 14.70
C ILE A 126 -11.54 3.52 13.81
N VAL A 127 -12.16 2.53 14.45
CA VAL A 127 -13.06 1.56 13.80
C VAL A 127 -14.48 1.86 14.26
N GLU A 128 -15.38 2.15 13.33
CA GLU A 128 -16.80 2.32 13.66
C GLU A 128 -17.62 1.12 13.16
N PRO A 129 -18.40 0.46 14.03
CA PRO A 129 -19.35 -0.56 13.62
C PRO A 129 -20.33 -0.02 12.56
N LYS A 130 -20.71 -0.87 11.61
CA LYS A 130 -21.64 -0.55 10.50
C LYS A 130 -21.16 0.52 9.49
N LYS A 131 -19.96 1.09 9.66
CA LYS A 131 -19.31 1.94 8.64
C LYS A 131 -18.19 1.18 7.93
N MET A 132 -17.85 1.64 6.73
CA MET A 132 -16.76 1.10 5.91
C MET A 132 -15.40 1.47 6.53
N ASN A 133 -14.66 0.47 7.04
CA ASN A 133 -13.40 0.67 7.76
C ASN A 133 -12.14 0.45 6.89
N SER A 134 -12.33 0.13 5.61
CA SER A 134 -11.28 0.05 4.60
C SER A 134 -11.28 1.31 3.71
N VAL A 135 -10.11 1.91 3.51
CA VAL A 135 -9.92 3.01 2.54
C VAL A 135 -10.08 2.48 1.11
N LEU A 136 -9.52 1.31 0.80
CA LEU A 136 -9.59 0.71 -0.53
C LEU A 136 -11.01 0.28 -0.95
N GLU A 137 -11.83 -0.20 -0.01
CA GLU A 137 -13.26 -0.41 -0.27
C GLU A 137 -14.00 0.91 -0.52
N ALA A 138 -13.63 1.99 0.20
CA ALA A 138 -14.24 3.30 0.01
C ALA A 138 -13.90 3.87 -1.37
N VAL A 139 -12.63 3.79 -1.78
CA VAL A 139 -12.16 4.14 -3.11
C VAL A 139 -12.94 3.37 -4.19
N ALA A 140 -13.09 2.05 -4.05
CA ALA A 140 -13.83 1.23 -4.99
C ALA A 140 -15.33 1.59 -5.06
N ASN A 141 -15.99 1.79 -3.91
CA ASN A 141 -17.40 2.19 -3.87
C ASN A 141 -17.62 3.61 -4.43
N LEU A 142 -16.65 4.51 -4.30
CA LEU A 142 -16.68 5.88 -4.84
C LEU A 142 -16.19 5.97 -6.30
N ARG A 143 -15.79 4.86 -6.93
CA ARG A 143 -15.25 4.79 -8.30
C ARG A 143 -13.98 5.64 -8.52
N MET A 144 -13.18 5.81 -7.47
CA MET A 144 -11.93 6.57 -7.52
C MET A 144 -10.74 5.65 -7.86
N ASP A 145 -9.69 6.21 -8.47
CA ASP A 145 -8.45 5.46 -8.74
C ASP A 145 -7.65 5.23 -7.44
N PRO A 146 -7.40 3.97 -7.02
CA PRO A 146 -6.61 3.69 -5.82
C PRO A 146 -5.16 4.19 -5.93
N ILE A 147 -4.60 4.29 -7.13
CA ILE A 147 -3.23 4.77 -7.34
C ILE A 147 -3.14 6.29 -7.18
N ALA A 148 -4.08 7.05 -7.75
CA ALA A 148 -4.22 8.48 -7.49
C ALA A 148 -4.44 8.78 -6.00
N VAL A 149 -5.26 7.97 -5.31
CA VAL A 149 -5.49 8.11 -3.86
C VAL A 149 -4.25 7.75 -3.04
N ALA A 150 -3.50 6.71 -3.41
CA ALA A 150 -2.24 6.40 -2.74
C ALA A 150 -1.22 7.55 -2.86
N ARG A 151 -1.13 8.15 -4.05
CA ARG A 151 -0.27 9.31 -4.31
C ARG A 151 -0.69 10.52 -3.47
N SER A 152 -1.99 10.85 -3.39
CA SER A 152 -2.46 11.95 -2.53
C SER A 152 -2.24 11.67 -1.04
N CYS A 153 -2.24 10.41 -0.63
CA CYS A 153 -1.87 9.95 0.71
C CYS A 153 -0.35 9.85 0.96
N GLY A 154 0.49 10.28 0.02
CA GLY A 154 1.94 10.39 0.20
C GLY A 154 2.77 9.15 -0.15
N ALA A 155 2.24 8.22 -0.95
CA ALA A 155 3.03 7.19 -1.61
C ALA A 155 4.10 7.82 -2.55
N LYS A 156 5.25 7.17 -2.68
CA LYS A 156 6.45 7.69 -3.37
C LYS A 156 6.85 6.93 -4.63
N GLY A 157 6.20 5.79 -4.91
CA GLY A 157 6.45 5.00 -6.11
C GLY A 157 5.37 3.94 -6.30
N ILE A 158 5.42 3.24 -7.45
CA ILE A 158 4.54 2.12 -7.78
C ILE A 158 5.39 1.00 -8.37
N LEU A 159 5.17 -0.23 -7.93
CA LEU A 159 5.61 -1.46 -8.58
C LEU A 159 4.40 -2.10 -9.26
N VAL A 160 4.56 -2.57 -10.49
CA VAL A 160 3.50 -3.22 -11.26
C VAL A 160 3.70 -4.74 -11.23
N LYS A 161 2.64 -5.49 -10.90
CA LYS A 161 2.59 -6.96 -10.98
C LYS A 161 2.16 -7.38 -12.40
N PRO A 162 2.81 -8.39 -13.02
CA PRO A 162 3.94 -9.18 -12.50
C PRO A 162 5.25 -8.39 -12.48
N TYR A 163 6.04 -8.58 -11.42
CA TYR A 163 7.28 -7.81 -11.22
C TYR A 163 8.35 -8.16 -12.26
N ASP A 164 8.74 -7.16 -13.04
CA ASP A 164 9.96 -7.16 -13.85
C ASP A 164 11.17 -6.87 -12.95
N ARG A 165 12.22 -7.71 -13.03
CA ARG A 165 13.36 -7.64 -12.10
C ARG A 165 14.11 -6.33 -12.19
N ASP A 166 14.41 -5.88 -13.41
CA ASP A 166 15.27 -4.72 -13.64
C ASP A 166 14.52 -3.41 -13.39
N LYS A 167 13.25 -3.31 -13.81
CA LYS A 167 12.39 -2.15 -13.48
C LYS A 167 12.15 -2.05 -11.97
N THR A 168 11.91 -3.18 -11.29
CA THR A 168 11.74 -3.18 -9.83
C THR A 168 13.03 -2.76 -9.13
N ALA A 169 14.19 -3.26 -9.58
CA ALA A 169 15.48 -2.85 -9.06
C ALA A 169 15.74 -1.35 -9.28
N GLU A 170 15.45 -0.81 -10.47
CA GLU A 170 15.62 0.61 -10.80
C GLU A 170 14.75 1.53 -9.93
N ILE A 171 13.52 1.12 -9.61
CA ILE A 171 12.61 1.87 -8.75
C ILE A 171 13.09 1.83 -7.29
N LEU A 172 13.44 0.64 -6.77
CA LEU A 172 13.85 0.48 -5.38
C LEU A 172 15.26 1.03 -5.08
N ALA A 173 16.16 1.00 -6.07
CA ALA A 173 17.52 1.56 -5.96
C ALA A 173 17.56 3.10 -5.79
N ARG A 174 16.41 3.79 -5.90
CA ARG A 174 16.26 5.22 -5.58
C ARG A 174 16.04 5.47 -4.07
N PHE A 175 15.77 4.41 -3.31
CA PHE A 175 15.52 4.45 -1.86
C PHE A 175 16.56 3.68 -1.05
N LEU A 176 17.33 2.80 -1.70
CA LEU A 176 18.55 2.15 -1.17
C LEU A 176 19.77 3.08 -1.30
#